data_AF-A0A0N1LQK9-F1
#
_entry.id   AF-A0A0N1LQK9-F1
#
_cell.length_a   1.000
_cell.length_b   1.000
_cell.length_c   1.000
_cell.angle_alpha   90.00
_cell.angle_beta   90.00
_cell.angle_gamma   90.00
#
_symmetry.space_group_name_H-M   'P 1'
#
loop_
_entity.id
_entity.type
_entity.pdbx_description
1 polymer ?
#
loop_
_entity_poly.entity_id
_entity_poly.type
_entity_poly.pdbx_seq_one_letter_code
_entity_poly.pdbx_strand_id
1 'polypeptide(L)'
;MPLSNAERQRRYRQRLKARASGDAVVDQARIAVERAVQALWAYHERPSPTGVAWSAIDGCRTLGEYRSELERSPSNLLQACRAFLPGFEGLTLDEARAVADVIELADALRLAPAGRIFLPEAA
;
A
#
# COMPACT_ATOMS: atom_id res chain seq x y z
N MET A 1 25.58 24.98 -20.05
CA MET A 1 25.22 24.45 -21.39
C MET A 1 24.02 23.54 -21.27
N PRO A 2 22.99 23.67 -22.13
CA PRO A 2 21.86 22.75 -22.15
C PRO A 2 22.31 21.36 -22.64
N LEU A 3 21.79 20.30 -22.03
CA LEU A 3 22.08 18.91 -22.42
C LEU A 3 21.66 18.67 -23.87
N SER A 4 22.54 18.03 -24.64
CA SER A 4 22.21 17.53 -25.97
C SER A 4 21.12 16.46 -25.90
N ASN A 5 20.38 16.27 -27.00
CA ASN A 5 19.33 15.24 -27.06
C ASN A 5 19.88 13.83 -26.79
N ALA A 6 21.11 13.54 -27.24
CA ALA A 6 21.78 12.26 -26.97
C ALA A 6 22.06 12.05 -25.48
N GLU A 7 22.51 13.08 -24.76
CA GLU A 7 22.75 13.01 -23.31
C GLU A 7 21.44 12.89 -22.52
N ARG A 8 20.37 13.56 -22.94
CA ARG A 8 19.03 13.41 -22.34
C ARG A 8 18.54 11.98 -22.49
N GLN A 9 18.63 11.40 -23.69
CA GLN A 9 18.22 10.01 -23.93
C GLN A 9 19.09 9.01 -23.16
N ARG A 10 20.40 9.24 -23.04
CA ARG A 10 21.30 8.40 -22.22
C ARG A 10 20.91 8.46 -20.74
N ARG A 11 20.69 9.66 -20.19
CA ARG A 11 20.24 9.84 -18.80
C ARG A 11 18.86 9.22 -18.55
N TYR A 12 17.94 9.36 -19.48
CA TYR A 12 16.62 8.74 -19.40
C TYR A 12 16.73 7.22 -19.33
N ARG A 13 17.51 6.60 -20.23
CA ARG A 13 17.77 5.15 -20.21
C ARG A 13 18.45 4.68 -18.93
N GLN A 14 19.40 5.45 -18.40
CA GLN A 14 20.05 5.15 -17.12
C GLN A 14 19.06 5.21 -15.95
N ARG A 15 18.18 6.22 -15.90
CA ARG A 15 17.11 6.30 -14.89
C ARG A 15 16.12 5.16 -14.99
N LEU A 16 15.74 4.77 -16.22
CA LEU A 16 14.84 3.64 -16.44
C LEU A 16 15.45 2.34 -15.92
N LYS A 17 16.72 2.06 -16.24
CA LYS A 17 17.44 0.89 -15.74
C LYS A 17 17.59 0.89 -14.23
N ALA A 18 17.90 2.05 -13.63
CA ALA A 18 17.99 2.19 -12.18
C ALA A 18 16.65 1.93 -11.48
N ARG A 19 15.53 2.37 -12.07
CA ARG A 19 14.19 2.12 -11.53
C ARG A 19 13.74 0.65 -11.64
N ALA A 20 14.28 -0.05 -12.63
CA ALA A 20 14.02 -1.46 -12.87
C ALA A 20 15.03 -2.40 -12.16
N SER A 21 15.94 -1.88 -11.33
CA SER A 21 16.86 -2.72 -10.55
C SER A 21 16.12 -3.40 -9.40
N GLY A 22 16.63 -4.57 -8.96
CA GLY A 22 16.06 -5.31 -7.82
C GLY A 22 16.01 -4.48 -6.53
N ASP A 23 17.05 -3.68 -6.26
CA ASP A 23 17.08 -2.79 -5.09
C ASP A 23 15.95 -1.76 -5.12
N ALA A 24 15.67 -1.20 -6.30
CA ALA A 24 14.57 -0.25 -6.48
C ALA A 24 13.19 -0.91 -6.24
N VAL A 25 13.05 -2.22 -6.44
CA VAL A 25 11.82 -2.96 -6.14
C VAL A 25 11.62 -3.07 -4.62
N VAL A 26 12.67 -3.35 -3.86
CA VAL A 26 12.59 -3.43 -2.39
C VAL A 26 12.20 -2.07 -1.79
N ASP A 27 12.81 -0.98 -2.28
CA ASP A 27 12.45 0.36 -1.82
C ASP A 27 11.03 0.76 -2.22
N GLN A 28 10.57 0.37 -3.41
CA GLN A 28 9.17 0.57 -3.83
C GLN A 28 8.20 -0.21 -2.94
N ALA A 29 8.52 -1.45 -2.59
CA ALA A 29 7.70 -2.26 -1.68
C ALA A 29 7.63 -1.62 -0.29
N ARG A 30 8.74 -1.11 0.25
CA ARG A 30 8.75 -0.36 1.53
C ARG A 30 7.85 0.87 1.47
N ILE A 31 7.94 1.66 0.40
CA ILE A 31 7.09 2.85 0.22
C ILE A 31 5.61 2.46 0.12
N ALA A 32 5.28 1.38 -0.59
CA ALA A 32 3.91 0.88 -0.69
C ALA A 32 3.37 0.44 0.68
N VAL A 33 4.18 -0.27 1.47
CA VAL A 33 3.84 -0.66 2.85
C VAL A 33 3.57 0.56 3.72
N GLU A 34 4.43 1.58 3.72
CA GLU A 34 4.20 2.81 4.49
C GLU A 34 2.88 3.48 4.11
N ARG A 35 2.59 3.60 2.80
CA ARG A 35 1.35 4.21 2.32
C ARG A 35 0.13 3.42 2.76
N ALA A 36 0.19 2.09 2.71
CA ALA A 36 -0.90 1.24 3.19
C ALA A 36 -1.12 1.39 4.69
N VAL A 37 -0.06 1.43 5.50
CA VAL A 37 -0.16 1.65 6.96
C VAL A 37 -0.83 2.99 7.25
N GLN A 38 -0.44 4.06 6.55
CA GLN A 38 -1.08 5.38 6.69
C GLN A 38 -2.55 5.36 6.25
N ALA A 39 -2.88 4.68 5.15
CA ALA A 39 -4.26 4.54 4.67
C ALA A 39 -5.14 3.78 5.67
N LEU A 40 -4.63 2.67 6.21
CA LEU A 40 -5.31 1.88 7.23
C LEU A 40 -5.53 2.70 8.51
N TRP A 41 -4.54 3.47 8.93
CA TRP A 41 -4.66 4.36 10.09
C TRP A 41 -5.68 5.48 9.85
N ALA A 42 -5.63 6.13 8.68
CA ALA A 42 -6.60 7.17 8.33
C ALA A 42 -8.05 6.65 8.30
N TYR A 43 -8.25 5.39 7.90
CA TYR A 43 -9.54 4.73 8.01
C TYR A 43 -9.90 4.41 9.47
N HIS A 44 -8.95 3.92 10.26
CA HIS A 44 -9.12 3.61 11.69
C HIS A 44 -9.52 4.84 12.52
N GLU A 45 -9.03 6.02 12.16
CA GLU A 45 -9.41 7.28 12.82
C GLU A 45 -10.85 7.73 12.49
N ARG A 46 -11.51 7.13 11.48
CA ARG A 46 -12.90 7.44 11.14
C ARG A 46 -13.88 6.80 12.12
N PRO A 47 -15.08 7.38 12.30
CA PRO A 47 -16.17 6.70 13.00
C PRO A 47 -16.47 5.37 12.33
N SER A 48 -16.58 4.29 13.11
CA SER A 48 -17.04 3.03 12.55
C SER A 48 -18.53 3.11 12.16
N PRO A 49 -19.01 2.21 11.27
CA PRO A 49 -20.44 2.16 10.93
C PRO A 49 -21.37 1.92 12.13
N THR A 50 -20.86 1.32 13.21
CA THR A 50 -21.61 1.07 14.45
C THR A 50 -21.52 2.23 15.45
N GLY A 51 -20.76 3.29 15.12
CA GLY A 51 -20.51 4.44 15.98
C GLY A 51 -19.45 4.20 17.07
N VAL A 52 -18.91 2.97 17.19
CA VAL A 52 -17.85 2.64 18.14
C VAL A 52 -16.50 3.00 17.53
N ALA A 53 -15.64 3.74 18.22
CA ALA A 53 -14.30 4.04 17.73
C ALA A 53 -13.48 2.75 17.55
N TRP A 54 -12.72 2.63 16.45
CA TRP A 54 -11.89 1.45 16.21
C TRP A 54 -10.87 1.22 17.32
N SER A 55 -10.32 2.29 17.89
CA SER A 55 -9.43 2.26 19.06
C SER A 55 -10.04 1.63 20.31
N ALA A 56 -11.37 1.62 20.44
CA ALA A 56 -12.07 0.95 21.53
C ALA A 56 -12.25 -0.56 21.29
N ILE A 57 -12.08 -1.01 20.04
CA ILE A 57 -12.20 -2.41 19.62
C ILE A 57 -10.83 -3.09 19.68
N ASP A 58 -9.82 -2.49 19.05
CA ASP A 58 -8.48 -3.07 18.95
C ASP A 58 -7.47 -2.56 19.99
N GLY A 59 -7.83 -1.51 20.74
CA GLY A 59 -6.99 -0.92 21.78
C GLY A 59 -5.89 0.01 21.26
N CYS A 60 -5.76 0.21 19.95
CA CYS A 60 -4.74 1.08 19.36
C CYS A 60 -5.20 2.53 19.36
N ARG A 61 -4.44 3.43 20.01
CA ARG A 61 -4.79 4.85 20.11
C ARG A 61 -3.85 5.76 19.34
N THR A 62 -2.69 5.24 18.94
CA THR A 62 -1.71 5.97 18.14
C THR A 62 -1.29 5.16 16.93
N LEU A 63 -0.84 5.85 15.88
CA LEU A 63 -0.22 5.22 14.72
C LEU A 63 0.95 4.30 15.10
N GLY A 64 1.73 4.66 16.11
CA GLY A 64 2.86 3.85 16.57
C GLY A 64 2.42 2.52 17.19
N GLU A 65 1.35 2.53 18.00
CA GLU A 65 0.75 1.32 18.56
C GLU A 65 0.15 0.46 17.46
N TYR A 66 -0.64 1.06 16.56
CA TYR A 66 -1.26 0.36 15.43
C TYR A 66 -0.20 -0.30 14.54
N ARG A 67 0.87 0.43 14.22
CA ARG A 67 2.02 -0.12 13.49
C ARG A 67 2.66 -1.29 14.22
N SER A 68 2.87 -1.17 15.52
CA SER A 68 3.43 -2.26 16.33
C SER A 68 2.54 -3.51 16.28
N GLU A 69 1.21 -3.36 16.30
CA GLU A 69 0.28 -4.49 16.11
C GLU A 69 0.44 -5.15 14.74
N LEU A 70 0.55 -4.35 13.68
CA LEU A 70 0.76 -4.86 12.32
C LEU A 70 2.12 -5.56 12.16
N GLU A 71 3.14 -5.13 12.88
CA GLU A 71 4.50 -5.70 12.84
C GLU A 71 4.64 -7.01 13.63
N ARG A 72 3.71 -7.33 14.54
CA ARG A 72 3.76 -8.56 15.36
C ARG A 72 3.82 -9.85 14.54
N SER A 73 3.21 -9.85 13.37
CA SER A 73 3.30 -10.96 12.42
C SER A 73 3.34 -10.43 10.99
N PRO A 74 4.20 -10.98 10.11
CA PRO A 74 4.24 -10.61 8.69
C PRO A 74 2.87 -10.73 7.98
N SER A 75 1.97 -11.57 8.50
CA SER A 75 0.62 -11.74 7.94
C SER A 75 -0.35 -10.64 8.32
N ASN A 76 -0.12 -9.89 9.41
CA ASN A 76 -1.13 -8.98 9.98
C ASN A 76 -1.43 -7.82 9.03
N LEU A 77 -0.41 -7.19 8.45
CA LEU A 77 -0.60 -6.15 7.44
C LEU A 77 -1.44 -6.68 6.26
N LEU A 78 -1.08 -7.84 5.73
CA LEU A 78 -1.79 -8.41 4.58
C LEU A 78 -3.24 -8.78 4.91
N GLN A 79 -3.49 -9.30 6.13
CA GLN A 79 -4.84 -9.57 6.61
C GLN A 79 -5.66 -8.28 6.75
N ALA A 80 -5.08 -7.23 7.34
CA ALA A 80 -5.71 -5.92 7.46
C ALA A 80 -6.04 -5.33 6.08
N CYS A 81 -5.12 -5.41 5.12
CA CYS A 81 -5.37 -4.97 3.75
C CYS A 81 -6.50 -5.76 3.07
N ARG A 82 -6.51 -7.10 3.21
CA ARG A 82 -7.50 -7.96 2.57
C ARG A 82 -8.90 -7.87 3.18
N ALA A 83 -9.05 -7.36 4.40
CA ALA A 83 -10.35 -7.10 5.01
C ALA A 83 -11.21 -6.13 4.19
N PHE A 84 -10.58 -5.33 3.33
CA PHE A 84 -11.26 -4.40 2.43
C PHE A 84 -11.70 -5.02 1.10
N LEU A 85 -11.31 -6.25 0.77
CA LEU A 85 -11.79 -6.91 -0.45
C LEU A 85 -13.25 -7.36 -0.32
N PRO A 86 -14.02 -7.37 -1.42
CA PRO A 86 -13.63 -6.97 -2.78
C PRO A 86 -13.82 -5.48 -3.09
N GLY A 87 -14.56 -4.73 -2.28
CA GLY A 87 -15.10 -3.42 -2.65
C GLY A 87 -14.34 -2.19 -2.15
N PHE A 88 -13.38 -2.37 -1.25
CA PHE A 88 -12.65 -1.30 -0.55
C PHE A 88 -13.57 -0.28 0.13
N GLU A 89 -14.67 -0.77 0.70
CA GLU A 89 -15.71 0.07 1.30
C GLU A 89 -15.14 0.96 2.41
N GLY A 90 -15.54 2.23 2.38
CA GLY A 90 -15.14 3.23 3.37
C GLY A 90 -13.74 3.82 3.17
N LEU A 91 -12.94 3.32 2.21
CA LEU A 91 -11.68 3.93 1.80
C LEU A 91 -11.91 4.99 0.70
N THR A 92 -11.05 6.00 0.67
CA THR A 92 -10.92 6.85 -0.53
C THR A 92 -10.21 6.08 -1.64
N LEU A 93 -10.25 6.59 -2.88
CA LEU A 93 -9.57 5.93 -4.01
C LEU A 93 -8.06 5.80 -3.78
N ASP A 94 -7.42 6.83 -3.22
CA ASP A 94 -5.97 6.82 -2.95
C ASP A 94 -5.60 5.82 -1.84
N GLU A 95 -6.46 5.67 -0.84
CA GLU A 95 -6.31 4.68 0.22
C GLU A 95 -6.51 3.26 -0.30
N ALA A 96 -7.58 3.05 -1.09
CA ALA A 96 -7.86 1.78 -1.74
C ALA A 96 -6.69 1.37 -2.64
N ARG A 97 -6.09 2.32 -3.38
CA ARG A 97 -4.89 2.09 -4.18
C ARG A 97 -3.70 1.68 -3.30
N ALA A 98 -3.43 2.41 -2.21
CA ALA A 98 -2.32 2.10 -1.32
C ALA A 98 -2.45 0.69 -0.70
N VAL A 99 -3.67 0.30 -0.30
CA VAL A 99 -3.97 -1.03 0.22
C VAL A 99 -3.84 -2.11 -0.86
N ALA A 100 -4.37 -1.85 -2.06
CA ALA A 100 -4.30 -2.80 -3.18
C ALA A 100 -2.86 -3.08 -3.63
N ASP A 101 -1.99 -2.06 -3.68
CA ASP A 101 -0.57 -2.23 -4.06
C ASP A 101 0.12 -3.28 -3.16
N VAL A 102 -0.17 -3.30 -1.85
CA VAL A 102 0.39 -4.31 -0.92
C VAL A 102 -0.18 -5.70 -1.19
N ILE A 103 -1.47 -5.81 -1.52
CA ILE A 103 -2.08 -7.10 -1.87
C ILE A 103 -1.47 -7.63 -3.18
N GLU A 104 -1.31 -6.79 -4.20
CA GLU A 104 -0.69 -7.16 -5.48
C GLU A 104 0.76 -7.58 -5.30
N LEU A 105 1.54 -6.85 -4.50
CA LEU A 105 2.92 -7.24 -4.16
C LEU A 105 2.97 -8.61 -3.48
N ALA A 106 2.09 -8.86 -2.51
CA ALA A 106 2.03 -10.15 -1.82
C ALA A 106 1.57 -11.27 -2.77
N ASP A 107 0.62 -10.99 -3.66
CA ASP A 107 0.11 -11.95 -4.63
C ASP A 107 1.15 -12.26 -5.72
N ALA A 108 1.98 -11.30 -6.11
CA ALA A 108 3.10 -11.52 -7.04
C ALA A 108 4.17 -12.46 -6.50
N LEU A 109 4.29 -12.58 -5.17
CA LEU A 109 5.20 -13.52 -4.51
C LEU A 109 4.60 -14.93 -4.35
N ARG A 110 3.32 -15.14 -4.70
CA ARG A 110 2.68 -16.45 -4.65
C ARG A 110 3.16 -17.31 -5.83
N LEU A 111 3.35 -18.60 -5.57
CA LEU A 111 3.58 -19.62 -6.62
C LEU A 111 2.29 -20.01 -7.36
N ALA A 112 1.13 -19.52 -6.91
CA ALA A 112 -0.19 -19.73 -7.50
C ALA A 112 -0.63 -18.50 -8.32
N PRO A 113 -1.61 -18.63 -9.24
CA PRO A 113 -2.06 -17.49 -10.05
C PRO A 113 -2.53 -16.33 -9.16
N ALA A 114 -2.05 -15.13 -9.42
CA ALA A 114 -2.48 -13.93 -8.71
C ALA A 114 -3.98 -13.66 -8.91
N GLY A 115 -4.68 -13.22 -7.87
CA GLY A 115 -6.07 -12.79 -7.97
C GLY A 115 -6.17 -11.47 -8.76
N ARG A 116 -7.26 -11.28 -9.51
CA ARG A 116 -7.57 -9.97 -10.09
C ARG A 116 -8.19 -9.08 -9.01
N ILE A 117 -7.61 -7.91 -8.79
CA ILE A 117 -8.15 -6.88 -7.90
C ILE A 117 -8.93 -5.87 -8.74
N PHE A 118 -10.13 -5.51 -8.28
CA PHE A 118 -10.94 -4.45 -8.87
C PHE A 118 -11.00 -3.30 -7.88
N LEU A 119 -10.61 -2.11 -8.33
CA LEU A 119 -10.73 -0.89 -7.53
C LEU A 119 -12.07 -0.21 -7.85
N PRO A 120 -12.72 0.43 -6.86
CA PRO A 120 -13.90 1.23 -7.13
C PRO A 120 -13.58 2.39 -8.08
N GLU A 121 -14.45 2.65 -9.05
CA GLU A 121 -14.32 3.80 -9.95
C GLU A 121 -14.66 5.10 -9.20
N ALA A 122 -13.97 6.19 -9.52
CA ALA A 122 -14.32 7.51 -8.97
C ALA A 122 -15.67 7.96 -9.56
N ALA A 123 -16.64 8.23 -8.68
CA ALA A 123 -17.92 8.82 -9.05
C ALA A 123 -17.78 10.31 -9.43
#